data_AF-A0A2K8X089-F1
#
_entry.id   AF-A0A2K8X089-F1
#
_cell.length_a   1.000
_cell.length_b   1.000
_cell.length_c   1.000
_cell.angle_alpha   90.00
_cell.angle_beta   90.00
_cell.angle_gamma   90.00
#
_symmetry.space_group_name_H-M   'P 1'
#
loop_
_entity.id
_entity.type
_entity.pdbx_description
1 polymer ?
#
loop_
_entity_poly.entity_id
_entity_poly.type
_entity_poly.pdbx_seq_one_letter_code
_entity_poly.pdbx_strand_id
1 'polypeptide(L)'
;MSSKIYVLDGALLECNQGFTPAKLLVTQNQKVKIQGKFKATDMDVQVPQTFGQCKLKPTNSGYLPCIPALQKWSKTSNKSTLGSSKKWLFDDSECMCGTGGKVTITDPTQLNLAGSIQEEFKDIAMTIPGAMMGNDKAPKVIETYWMDQSQDNRTSTMIRSEKASIFVRTQNMDVGETVDVFIKEKKGKVIHDGKENLKYSGKVKADGTVQLDLVTIEPLNKQQSTSTTNQPTPSQNSGAINQSNSQSSNQKEILETGVVEKGNRINENGNIVIVNTKGKRAYDWIYADAPSEKLMKANGMTNYDVTNINLTKSYPTLYLKAELKTILWGFSDIEDGFGKNGVALADHFFTGQGKNFVFDNNSNPVKEIKDSAQFKNNFLPNLKKELVDRYKQNKYVSKNSNNIYKFTTSLPYYSALQGANPNVNEIATFVGGMQGCLANYQIVKDNGEIKAEISNLSFFDTFGAGWEDGGADGTAKQWIPGLVAMFCLQHFKNVKDKTRFQPFTILLNLEL
;
A
#
# COMPACT_ATOMS: atom_id res chain seq x y z
N MET A 1 -32.13 -18.79 6.87
CA MET A 1 -32.60 -17.78 7.84
C MET A 1 -31.89 -16.47 7.53
N SER A 2 -32.62 -15.39 7.29
CA SER A 2 -32.05 -14.08 6.93
C SER A 2 -31.03 -13.62 7.98
N SER A 3 -29.77 -13.41 7.59
CA SER A 3 -28.70 -12.89 8.44
C SER A 3 -28.89 -11.39 8.66
N LYS A 4 -29.73 -11.01 9.62
CA LYS A 4 -29.94 -9.61 9.97
C LYS A 4 -28.70 -9.00 10.62
N ILE A 5 -28.31 -7.80 10.21
CA ILE A 5 -27.16 -7.05 10.76
C ILE A 5 -27.66 -6.24 11.96
N TYR A 6 -26.95 -6.27 13.09
CA TYR A 6 -27.29 -5.44 14.24
C TYR A 6 -26.63 -4.08 14.16
N VAL A 7 -27.26 -3.11 14.82
CA VAL A 7 -26.79 -1.73 14.87
C VAL A 7 -25.92 -1.54 16.11
N LEU A 8 -24.77 -0.90 15.96
CA LEU A 8 -23.83 -0.64 17.05
C LEU A 8 -23.66 0.87 17.30
N ASP A 9 -23.00 1.19 18.41
CA ASP A 9 -22.67 2.55 18.81
C ASP A 9 -21.89 3.30 17.72
N GLY A 10 -22.35 4.52 17.41
CA GLY A 10 -21.81 5.33 16.33
C GLY A 10 -22.41 5.06 14.94
N ALA A 11 -23.46 4.24 14.82
CA ALA A 11 -24.21 4.04 13.57
C ALA A 11 -24.65 5.35 12.91
N LEU A 12 -24.60 5.42 11.57
CA LEU A 12 -25.09 6.58 10.84
C LEU A 12 -26.58 6.47 10.61
N LEU A 13 -27.27 7.54 10.96
CA LEU A 13 -28.70 7.73 10.81
C LEU A 13 -28.96 8.81 9.77
N GLU A 14 -30.05 8.66 9.04
CA GLU A 14 -30.56 9.68 8.13
C GLU A 14 -32.01 10.00 8.47
N CYS A 15 -32.33 11.30 8.54
CA CYS A 15 -33.70 11.77 8.60
C CYS A 15 -34.12 12.22 7.20
N ASN A 16 -35.25 11.73 6.69
CA ASN A 16 -35.72 12.10 5.33
C ASN A 16 -36.09 13.60 5.19
N GLN A 17 -36.22 14.31 6.31
CA GLN A 17 -36.44 15.76 6.36
C GLN A 17 -35.20 16.54 6.80
N GLY A 18 -34.10 15.84 7.11
CA GLY A 18 -32.78 16.42 7.38
C GLY A 18 -31.99 16.67 6.08
N PHE A 19 -30.87 17.37 6.20
CA PHE A 19 -29.95 17.63 5.08
C PHE A 19 -28.62 16.89 5.23
N THR A 20 -28.29 16.42 6.44
CA THR A 20 -27.06 15.67 6.70
C THR A 20 -27.33 14.47 7.61
N PRO A 21 -26.56 13.38 7.49
CA PRO A 21 -26.65 12.27 8.42
C PRO A 21 -26.06 12.63 9.80
N ALA A 22 -26.39 11.85 10.83
CA ALA A 22 -25.88 12.03 12.19
C ALA A 22 -25.66 10.69 12.90
N LYS A 23 -24.79 10.66 13.92
CA LYS A 23 -24.39 9.42 14.61
C LYS A 23 -25.28 9.09 15.81
N LEU A 24 -25.71 7.83 15.90
CA LEU A 24 -26.40 7.27 17.05
C LEU A 24 -25.44 7.12 18.24
N LEU A 25 -25.87 7.54 19.42
CA LEU A 25 -25.19 7.28 20.70
C LEU A 25 -25.96 6.20 21.48
N VAL A 26 -25.30 5.07 21.75
CA VAL A 26 -25.86 3.98 22.55
C VAL A 26 -25.71 4.31 24.03
N THR A 27 -26.84 4.45 24.72
CA THR A 27 -26.93 4.80 26.14
C THR A 27 -27.58 3.71 26.97
N GLN A 28 -28.37 2.84 26.35
CA GLN A 28 -29.20 1.85 27.04
C GLN A 28 -28.51 0.51 27.28
N ASN A 29 -27.35 0.29 26.64
CA ASN A 29 -26.56 -0.92 26.72
C ASN A 29 -25.11 -0.62 27.09
N GLN A 30 -24.65 -1.20 28.19
CA GLN A 30 -23.25 -1.13 28.64
C GLN A 30 -22.59 -2.50 28.75
N LYS A 31 -23.25 -3.57 28.30
CA LYS A 31 -22.79 -4.96 28.51
C LYS A 31 -22.50 -5.70 27.22
N VAL A 32 -23.43 -5.65 26.26
CA VAL A 32 -23.34 -6.48 25.05
C VAL A 32 -22.61 -5.70 23.96
N LYS A 33 -21.44 -6.19 23.55
CA LYS A 33 -20.64 -5.60 22.49
C LYS A 33 -20.52 -6.53 21.28
N ILE A 34 -20.45 -5.94 20.10
CA ILE A 34 -20.05 -6.59 18.85
C ILE A 34 -18.95 -5.70 18.27
N GLN A 35 -17.83 -6.28 17.81
CA GLN A 35 -16.72 -5.50 17.23
C GLN A 35 -16.25 -4.34 18.14
N GLY A 36 -16.20 -4.59 19.46
CA GLY A 36 -15.78 -3.58 20.45
C GLY A 36 -16.80 -2.47 20.77
N LYS A 37 -17.87 -2.34 19.98
CA LYS A 37 -18.92 -1.31 20.12
C LYS A 37 -20.18 -1.84 20.80
N PHE A 38 -20.88 -1.00 21.55
CA PHE A 38 -22.12 -1.40 22.22
C PHE A 38 -23.25 -1.62 21.21
N LYS A 39 -23.98 -2.72 21.37
CA LYS A 39 -25.14 -3.03 20.54
C LYS A 39 -26.32 -2.12 20.88
N ALA A 40 -26.98 -1.53 19.88
CA ALA A 40 -28.07 -0.58 20.07
C ALA A 40 -29.44 -1.27 20.28
N THR A 41 -30.30 -0.63 21.04
CA THR A 41 -31.65 -1.07 21.41
C THR A 41 -32.73 -0.13 20.92
N ASP A 42 -33.98 -0.58 20.98
CA ASP A 42 -35.18 0.18 20.62
C ASP A 42 -35.41 1.45 21.43
N MET A 43 -34.65 1.64 22.50
CA MET A 43 -34.71 2.79 23.40
C MET A 43 -33.50 3.72 23.26
N ASP A 44 -32.54 3.42 22.37
CA ASP A 44 -31.41 4.30 22.08
C ASP A 44 -31.84 5.42 21.11
N VAL A 45 -32.22 6.57 21.68
CA VAL A 45 -32.81 7.71 20.95
C VAL A 45 -31.93 8.96 20.96
N GLN A 46 -30.67 8.84 21.41
CA GLN A 46 -29.76 9.96 21.56
C GLN A 46 -28.89 10.13 20.31
N VAL A 47 -28.91 11.33 19.75
CA VAL A 47 -28.09 11.73 18.60
C VAL A 47 -27.46 13.08 18.97
N PRO A 48 -26.18 13.12 19.35
CA PRO A 48 -25.53 14.34 19.84
C PRO A 48 -25.41 15.47 18.81
N GLN A 49 -25.55 15.14 17.52
CA GLN A 49 -25.41 16.06 16.38
C GLN A 49 -26.74 16.32 15.71
N THR A 50 -26.91 17.47 15.06
CA THR A 50 -28.11 17.74 14.25
C THR A 50 -28.07 17.04 12.90
N PHE A 51 -29.22 16.77 12.29
CA PHE A 51 -29.30 16.33 10.88
C PHE A 51 -29.16 17.51 9.89
N GLY A 52 -28.37 18.53 10.25
CA GLY A 52 -28.25 19.78 9.51
C GLY A 52 -29.50 20.65 9.66
N GLN A 53 -30.12 21.02 8.54
CA GLN A 53 -31.36 21.79 8.50
C GLN A 53 -32.60 20.88 8.42
N CYS A 54 -33.79 21.36 8.80
CA CYS A 54 -35.03 20.59 8.77
C CYS A 54 -36.02 21.15 7.75
N LYS A 55 -36.35 20.38 6.71
CA LYS A 55 -37.32 20.74 5.67
C LYS A 55 -38.72 21.04 6.24
N LEU A 56 -39.06 20.44 7.38
CA LEU A 56 -40.35 20.67 8.08
C LEU A 56 -40.35 21.94 8.96
N LYS A 57 -39.23 22.66 9.06
CA LYS A 57 -39.13 23.91 9.83
C LYS A 57 -38.64 25.07 8.94
N PRO A 58 -39.42 25.48 7.92
CA PRO A 58 -39.04 26.59 7.05
C PRO A 58 -39.03 27.92 7.79
N THR A 59 -38.16 28.84 7.34
CA THR A 59 -38.10 30.23 7.75
C THR A 59 -38.00 31.12 6.51
N ASN A 60 -38.13 32.44 6.68
CA ASN A 60 -38.03 33.40 5.57
C ASN A 60 -36.66 33.39 4.85
N SER A 61 -35.62 32.81 5.43
CA SER A 61 -34.26 32.77 4.87
C SER A 61 -33.69 31.34 4.76
N GLY A 62 -34.52 30.30 4.89
CA GLY A 62 -34.08 28.90 4.79
C GLY A 62 -34.86 27.98 5.73
N TYR A 63 -34.14 27.21 6.53
CA TYR A 63 -34.70 26.20 7.43
C TYR A 63 -34.02 26.24 8.79
N LEU A 64 -34.77 25.96 9.86
CA LEU A 64 -34.20 25.81 11.20
C LEU A 64 -33.40 24.49 11.33
N PRO A 65 -32.48 24.41 12.30
CA PRO A 65 -31.73 23.17 12.56
C PRO A 65 -32.63 21.97 12.84
N CYS A 66 -32.26 20.82 12.27
CA CYS A 66 -32.91 19.53 12.51
C CYS A 66 -32.38 18.89 13.79
N ILE A 67 -32.82 19.43 14.93
CA ILE A 67 -32.52 18.89 16.26
C ILE A 67 -33.22 17.52 16.39
N PRO A 68 -32.47 16.42 16.59
CA PRO A 68 -33.02 15.08 16.65
C PRO A 68 -33.93 14.91 17.86
N ALA A 69 -35.15 14.43 17.63
CA ALA A 69 -36.10 14.05 18.66
C ALA A 69 -36.61 12.64 18.38
N LEU A 70 -35.69 11.67 18.36
CA LEU A 70 -36.01 10.30 17.97
C LEU A 70 -37.01 9.68 18.95
N GLN A 71 -38.01 8.99 18.39
CA GLN A 71 -38.93 8.18 19.14
C GLN A 71 -38.44 6.72 19.18
N LYS A 72 -39.18 5.89 19.93
CA LYS A 72 -38.91 4.47 20.05
C LYS A 72 -38.83 3.81 18.66
N TRP A 73 -37.82 2.97 18.46
CA TRP A 73 -37.59 2.29 17.19
C TRP A 73 -38.56 1.14 16.93
N SER A 74 -38.83 0.91 15.64
CA SER A 74 -39.64 -0.18 15.12
C SER A 74 -38.78 -1.15 14.28
N LYS A 75 -39.36 -2.28 13.86
CA LYS A 75 -38.66 -3.38 13.13
C LYS A 75 -37.47 -3.96 13.89
N THR A 76 -37.66 -4.16 15.20
CA THR A 76 -36.63 -4.62 16.13
C THR A 76 -36.72 -6.12 16.40
N SER A 77 -35.76 -6.66 17.15
CA SER A 77 -35.70 -8.09 17.50
C SER A 77 -36.93 -8.56 18.28
N ASN A 78 -37.56 -9.63 17.80
CA ASN A 78 -38.69 -10.29 18.45
C ASN A 78 -38.27 -11.42 19.41
N LYS A 79 -37.04 -11.93 19.29
CA LYS A 79 -36.57 -13.13 19.99
C LYS A 79 -35.48 -12.88 21.01
N SER A 80 -34.70 -11.80 20.84
CA SER A 80 -33.56 -11.45 21.69
C SER A 80 -33.69 -10.03 22.21
N THR A 81 -33.50 -9.86 23.51
CA THR A 81 -33.61 -8.59 24.23
C THR A 81 -32.39 -8.35 25.13
N LEU A 82 -32.12 -7.10 25.45
CA LEU A 82 -31.24 -6.71 26.54
C LEU A 82 -32.06 -6.64 27.83
N GLY A 83 -31.82 -7.57 28.75
CA GLY A 83 -32.70 -7.77 29.91
C GLY A 83 -34.08 -8.25 29.46
N SER A 84 -35.13 -7.82 30.15
CA SER A 84 -36.52 -8.29 29.91
C SER A 84 -37.33 -7.47 28.92
N SER A 85 -36.94 -6.23 28.58
CA SER A 85 -37.83 -5.30 27.87
C SER A 85 -37.24 -4.54 26.68
N LYS A 86 -35.91 -4.46 26.54
CA LYS A 86 -35.24 -3.67 25.47
C LYS A 86 -34.91 -4.55 24.28
N LYS A 87 -35.39 -4.22 23.09
CA LYS A 87 -35.21 -5.03 21.87
C LYS A 87 -34.01 -4.54 21.07
N TRP A 88 -33.25 -5.44 20.46
CA TRP A 88 -32.11 -5.07 19.61
C TRP A 88 -32.56 -4.44 18.29
N LEU A 89 -31.82 -3.43 17.83
CA LEU A 89 -31.98 -2.84 16.51
C LEU A 89 -31.28 -3.68 15.43
N PHE A 90 -31.83 -3.61 14.23
CA PHE A 90 -31.25 -4.14 12.99
C PHE A 90 -31.03 -3.01 11.98
N ASP A 91 -30.24 -3.27 10.94
CA ASP A 91 -30.00 -2.36 9.81
C ASP A 91 -31.27 -1.82 9.15
N ASP A 92 -32.37 -2.58 9.16
CA ASP A 92 -33.67 -2.14 8.65
C ASP A 92 -34.60 -1.50 9.70
N SER A 93 -34.09 -1.24 10.91
CA SER A 93 -34.85 -0.54 11.95
C SER A 93 -35.09 0.93 11.58
N GLU A 94 -36.28 1.42 11.95
CA GLU A 94 -36.70 2.79 11.65
C GLU A 94 -37.51 3.39 12.79
N CYS A 95 -37.45 4.71 12.95
CA CYS A 95 -38.25 5.44 13.92
C CYS A 95 -38.73 6.78 13.35
N MET A 96 -39.65 7.42 14.06
CA MET A 96 -40.08 8.78 13.75
C MET A 96 -39.35 9.77 14.65
N CYS A 97 -39.02 10.94 14.12
CA CYS A 97 -38.65 12.11 14.88
C CYS A 97 -39.93 12.82 15.37
N GLY A 98 -39.91 13.39 16.57
CA GLY A 98 -41.04 14.14 17.13
C GLY A 98 -41.47 15.37 16.31
N THR A 99 -40.65 15.83 15.34
CA THR A 99 -41.02 16.86 14.36
C THR A 99 -41.83 16.30 13.17
N GLY A 100 -41.82 14.98 12.95
CA GLY A 100 -42.55 14.30 11.87
C GLY A 100 -41.68 13.69 10.76
N GLY A 101 -40.36 13.87 10.82
CA GLY A 101 -39.42 13.19 9.90
C GLY A 101 -39.25 11.71 10.24
N LYS A 102 -39.05 10.87 9.22
CA LYS A 102 -38.71 9.45 9.38
C LYS A 102 -37.19 9.30 9.43
N VAL A 103 -36.69 8.56 10.42
CA VAL A 103 -35.28 8.28 10.62
C VAL A 103 -34.98 6.80 10.32
N THR A 104 -33.99 6.55 9.48
CA THR A 104 -33.52 5.22 9.08
C THR A 104 -32.02 5.07 9.34
N ILE A 105 -31.56 3.83 9.34
CA ILE A 105 -30.16 3.48 9.57
C ILE A 105 -29.50 3.27 8.21
N THR A 106 -28.48 4.05 7.91
CA THR A 106 -27.76 3.97 6.63
C THR A 106 -26.46 3.20 6.76
N ASP A 107 -25.83 3.24 7.95
CA ASP A 107 -24.68 2.41 8.29
C ASP A 107 -24.85 1.87 9.73
N PRO A 108 -25.04 0.54 9.91
CA PRO A 108 -25.21 -0.07 11.22
C PRO A 108 -23.90 -0.19 12.00
N THR A 109 -22.74 0.08 11.38
CA THR A 109 -21.35 -0.11 11.85
C THR A 109 -20.94 -1.53 12.18
N GLN A 110 -21.88 -2.49 12.22
CA GLN A 110 -21.54 -3.90 12.25
C GLN A 110 -21.13 -4.35 10.85
N LEU A 111 -19.91 -4.85 10.72
CA LEU A 111 -19.44 -5.46 9.47
C LEU A 111 -20.34 -6.65 9.09
N ASN A 112 -20.98 -6.54 7.93
CA ASN A 112 -21.71 -7.64 7.31
C ASN A 112 -20.71 -8.50 6.53
N LEU A 113 -20.38 -9.69 7.03
CA LEU A 113 -19.40 -10.60 6.41
C LEU A 113 -19.94 -11.31 5.15
N ALA A 114 -20.89 -10.69 4.46
CA ALA A 114 -21.56 -11.19 3.29
C ALA A 114 -21.84 -10.04 2.30
N GLY A 115 -20.80 -9.38 1.76
CA GLY A 115 -21.02 -8.46 0.65
C GLY A 115 -19.83 -7.60 0.23
N SER A 116 -19.15 -8.03 -0.84
CA SER A 116 -18.16 -7.29 -1.65
C SER A 116 -16.90 -6.80 -0.92
N ILE A 117 -15.81 -7.48 -1.26
CA ILE A 117 -14.49 -7.42 -0.63
C ILE A 117 -13.87 -6.01 -0.59
N GLN A 118 -14.23 -5.10 -1.50
CA GLN A 118 -13.60 -3.77 -1.62
C GLN A 118 -14.16 -2.71 -0.66
N GLU A 119 -15.47 -2.69 -0.40
CA GLU A 119 -16.07 -1.80 0.61
C GLU A 119 -15.74 -2.33 2.03
N GLU A 120 -15.71 -3.66 2.19
CA GLU A 120 -15.30 -4.33 3.43
C GLU A 120 -13.89 -3.92 3.91
N PHE A 121 -12.92 -3.73 2.99
CA PHE A 121 -11.55 -3.32 3.36
C PHE A 121 -11.45 -1.86 3.83
N LYS A 122 -12.25 -0.96 3.26
CA LYS A 122 -12.24 0.46 3.61
C LYS A 122 -12.83 0.70 5.00
N ASP A 123 -13.86 -0.06 5.37
CA ASP A 123 -14.52 0.06 6.67
C ASP A 123 -13.78 -0.67 7.80
N ILE A 124 -13.08 -1.77 7.49
CA ILE A 124 -12.15 -2.44 8.42
C ILE A 124 -10.98 -1.50 8.77
N ALA A 125 -10.40 -0.81 7.79
CA ALA A 125 -9.30 0.14 8.05
C ALA A 125 -9.71 1.30 8.97
N MET A 126 -10.97 1.75 8.92
CA MET A 126 -11.50 2.83 9.76
C MET A 126 -11.91 2.41 11.18
N THR A 127 -11.88 1.11 11.51
CA THR A 127 -12.39 0.57 12.78
C THR A 127 -11.34 -0.13 13.66
N ILE A 128 -10.06 -0.14 13.27
CA ILE A 128 -8.95 -0.71 14.06
C ILE A 128 -8.47 0.29 15.13
N PRO A 129 -8.68 0.03 16.44
CA PRO A 129 -8.03 0.80 17.50
C PRO A 129 -6.52 0.45 17.49
N GLY A 130 -5.71 1.33 16.90
CA GLY A 130 -4.27 1.11 16.72
C GLY A 130 -3.72 1.45 15.32
N ALA A 131 -4.56 1.48 14.28
CA ALA A 131 -4.16 2.01 12.96
C ALA A 131 -3.98 3.55 12.96
N MET A 132 -4.47 4.22 14.02
CA MET A 132 -4.18 5.62 14.35
C MET A 132 -3.13 5.79 15.48
N MET A 133 -2.28 4.79 15.71
CA MET A 133 -1.17 4.89 16.69
C MET A 133 0.19 4.79 16.00
N GLY A 134 0.34 5.50 14.89
CA GLY A 134 1.60 6.15 14.53
C GLY A 134 1.40 7.63 14.83
N ASN A 135 2.21 8.20 15.71
CA ASN A 135 2.10 9.58 16.19
C ASN A 135 2.52 10.59 15.10
N ASP A 136 1.91 10.53 13.92
CA ASP A 136 2.27 11.38 12.79
C ASP A 136 1.34 12.59 12.75
N LYS A 137 1.70 13.61 13.52
CA LYS A 137 1.04 14.92 13.57
C LYS A 137 1.37 15.80 12.37
N ALA A 138 2.09 15.28 11.36
CA ALA A 138 2.47 16.04 10.19
C ALA A 138 1.24 16.35 9.30
N PRO A 139 1.10 17.60 8.81
CA PRO A 139 0.17 17.99 7.76
C PRO A 139 0.26 17.08 6.54
N LYS A 140 -0.87 16.54 6.06
CA LYS A 140 -0.92 15.66 4.88
C LYS A 140 -2.04 16.05 3.93
N VAL A 141 -1.80 15.89 2.63
CA VAL A 141 -2.84 15.88 1.60
C VAL A 141 -3.28 14.42 1.39
N ILE A 142 -4.54 14.12 1.67
CA ILE A 142 -5.11 12.77 1.52
C ILE A 142 -5.63 12.54 0.10
N GLU A 143 -6.17 13.58 -0.54
CA GLU A 143 -6.84 13.44 -1.84
C GLU A 143 -6.77 14.76 -2.61
N THR A 144 -6.65 14.68 -3.94
CA THR A 144 -6.92 15.80 -4.85
C THR A 144 -7.89 15.35 -5.92
N TYR A 145 -8.88 16.18 -6.24
CA TYR A 145 -9.86 15.87 -7.27
C TYR A 145 -10.40 17.15 -7.92
N TRP A 146 -10.88 17.03 -9.16
CA TRP A 146 -11.51 18.13 -9.88
C TRP A 146 -13.02 18.03 -9.79
N MET A 147 -13.67 19.18 -9.63
CA MET A 147 -15.11 19.35 -9.68
C MET A 147 -15.49 20.20 -10.87
N ASP A 148 -16.63 19.88 -11.49
CA ASP A 148 -17.22 20.69 -12.56
C ASP A 148 -17.55 22.13 -12.11
N GLN A 149 -17.97 22.98 -13.05
CA GLN A 149 -18.28 24.38 -12.76
C GLN A 149 -19.40 24.54 -11.71
N SER A 150 -20.34 23.59 -11.67
CA SER A 150 -21.42 23.53 -10.67
C SER A 150 -20.94 23.06 -9.29
N GLN A 151 -19.75 22.44 -9.22
CA GLN A 151 -19.21 21.77 -8.03
C GLN A 151 -20.08 20.61 -7.52
N ASP A 152 -20.92 20.05 -8.39
CA ASP A 152 -21.86 18.97 -8.03
C ASP A 152 -21.27 17.60 -8.37
N ASN A 153 -20.41 17.51 -9.38
CA ASN A 153 -19.82 16.24 -9.81
C ASN A 153 -18.29 16.31 -9.91
N ARG A 154 -17.65 15.20 -9.52
CA ARG A 154 -16.23 14.97 -9.78
C ARG A 154 -16.02 14.73 -11.27
N THR A 155 -14.99 15.34 -11.83
CA THR A 155 -14.65 15.18 -13.24
C THR A 155 -13.16 14.86 -13.41
N SER A 156 -12.83 14.10 -14.45
CA SER A 156 -11.44 13.87 -14.91
C SER A 156 -11.23 14.34 -16.35
N THR A 157 -12.27 14.89 -16.99
CA THR A 157 -12.30 15.32 -18.38
C THR A 157 -13.23 16.52 -18.55
N MET A 158 -12.81 17.57 -19.23
CA MET A 158 -13.61 18.78 -19.43
C MET A 158 -13.55 19.26 -20.87
N ILE A 159 -14.59 19.95 -21.32
CA ILE A 159 -14.61 20.61 -22.63
C ILE A 159 -13.79 21.90 -22.54
N ARG A 160 -13.05 22.21 -23.60
CA ARG A 160 -12.13 23.35 -23.69
C ARG A 160 -12.88 24.69 -23.80
N SER A 161 -13.42 25.13 -22.66
CA SER A 161 -14.15 26.39 -22.39
C SER A 161 -14.85 26.33 -21.02
N GLU A 162 -14.95 25.14 -20.41
CA GLU A 162 -15.56 24.93 -19.10
C GLU A 162 -14.60 25.34 -17.98
N LYS A 163 -15.16 25.68 -16.82
CA LYS A 163 -14.38 25.93 -15.60
C LYS A 163 -14.40 24.70 -14.71
N ALA A 164 -13.28 24.43 -14.04
CA ALA A 164 -13.21 23.38 -13.04
C ALA A 164 -12.50 23.90 -11.79
N SER A 165 -12.93 23.44 -10.62
CA SER A 165 -12.25 23.72 -9.36
C SER A 165 -11.49 22.49 -8.90
N ILE A 166 -10.24 22.66 -8.48
CA ILE A 166 -9.50 21.60 -7.80
C ILE A 166 -9.76 21.68 -6.31
N PHE A 167 -10.14 20.53 -5.74
CA PHE A 167 -10.32 20.34 -4.33
C PHE A 167 -9.19 19.47 -3.78
N VAL A 168 -8.73 19.85 -2.60
CA VAL A 168 -7.72 19.10 -1.84
C VAL A 168 -8.37 18.69 -0.53
N ARG A 169 -8.16 17.46 -0.09
CA ARG A 169 -8.55 17.01 1.24
C ARG A 169 -7.30 16.82 2.07
N THR A 170 -7.29 17.36 3.29
CA THR A 170 -6.12 17.35 4.17
C THR A 170 -6.37 16.58 5.46
N GLN A 171 -5.29 16.13 6.08
CA GLN A 171 -5.24 15.54 7.41
C GLN A 171 -4.24 16.33 8.26
N ASN A 172 -4.51 16.45 9.56
CA ASN A 172 -3.60 17.10 10.51
C ASN A 172 -3.22 18.54 10.12
N MET A 173 -4.14 19.25 9.46
CA MET A 173 -4.01 20.69 9.18
C MET A 173 -5.13 21.44 9.86
N ASP A 174 -4.79 22.55 10.51
CA ASP A 174 -5.75 23.37 11.23
C ASP A 174 -6.58 24.23 10.26
N VAL A 175 -7.82 24.51 10.66
CA VAL A 175 -8.73 25.36 9.87
C VAL A 175 -8.09 26.72 9.65
N GLY A 176 -7.99 27.15 8.40
CA GLY A 176 -7.36 28.41 8.00
C GLY A 176 -5.91 28.32 7.56
N GLU A 177 -5.24 27.17 7.73
CA GLU A 177 -3.91 26.92 7.16
C GLU A 177 -3.95 26.90 5.62
N THR A 178 -2.84 27.29 5.00
CA THR A 178 -2.75 27.44 3.54
C THR A 178 -2.22 26.16 2.89
N VAL A 179 -2.87 25.72 1.83
CA VAL A 179 -2.37 24.66 0.93
C VAL A 179 -2.05 25.27 -0.43
N ASP A 180 -0.84 24.98 -0.91
CA ASP A 180 -0.36 25.36 -2.23
C ASP A 180 -0.32 24.14 -3.16
N VAL A 181 -0.92 24.25 -4.34
CA VAL A 181 -0.90 23.21 -5.38
C VAL A 181 -0.25 23.75 -6.65
N PHE A 182 0.71 22.99 -7.18
CA PHE A 182 1.41 23.29 -8.42
C PHE A 182 0.93 22.35 -9.53
N ILE A 183 0.35 22.92 -10.58
CA ILE A 183 -0.13 22.19 -11.76
C ILE A 183 0.87 22.40 -12.89
N LYS A 184 1.40 21.30 -13.44
CA LYS A 184 2.35 21.28 -14.56
C LYS A 184 1.79 20.49 -15.74
N GLU A 185 1.90 21.04 -16.96
CA GLU A 185 1.51 20.36 -18.19
C GLU A 185 2.57 19.33 -18.63
N LYS A 186 2.15 18.14 -19.02
CA LYS A 186 3.04 16.99 -19.30
C LYS A 186 3.65 16.97 -20.72
N LYS A 187 3.22 17.83 -21.64
CA LYS A 187 3.54 17.79 -23.08
C LYS A 187 4.00 19.15 -23.67
N GLY A 188 4.46 20.09 -22.85
CA GLY A 188 5.00 21.39 -23.29
C GLY A 188 3.97 22.32 -23.94
N LYS A 189 2.67 22.14 -23.66
CA LYS A 189 1.60 23.02 -24.14
C LYS A 189 1.31 24.11 -23.10
N VAL A 190 1.06 25.33 -23.57
CA VAL A 190 0.67 26.46 -22.73
C VAL A 190 -0.68 26.18 -22.07
N ILE A 191 -0.75 26.31 -20.74
CA ILE A 191 -1.97 26.06 -19.95
C ILE A 191 -2.84 27.32 -19.93
N HIS A 192 -2.24 28.47 -19.60
CA HIS A 192 -2.89 29.80 -19.51
C HIS A 192 -1.81 30.91 -19.53
N ASP A 193 -2.05 32.04 -20.22
CA ASP A 193 -1.14 33.22 -20.27
C ASP A 193 0.35 32.92 -20.58
N GLY A 194 0.63 31.95 -21.45
CA GLY A 194 2.01 31.61 -21.81
C GLY A 194 2.79 30.84 -20.73
N LYS A 195 2.15 30.40 -19.63
CA LYS A 195 2.80 29.70 -18.51
C LYS A 195 2.62 28.18 -18.59
N GLU A 196 3.69 27.47 -18.27
CA GLU A 196 3.76 26.00 -18.19
C GLU A 196 3.44 25.43 -16.81
N ASN A 197 3.44 26.29 -15.78
CA ASN A 197 3.14 25.94 -14.39
C ASN A 197 2.15 26.95 -13.80
N LEU A 198 1.11 26.45 -13.13
CA LEU A 198 0.14 27.26 -12.41
C LEU A 198 0.19 26.91 -10.91
N LYS A 199 0.27 27.93 -10.05
CA LYS A 199 0.20 27.79 -8.61
C LYS A 199 -1.17 28.26 -8.13
N TYR A 200 -1.87 27.42 -7.40
CA TYR A 200 -3.12 27.76 -6.73
C TYR A 200 -2.96 27.59 -5.23
N SER A 201 -3.60 28.48 -4.47
CA SER A 201 -3.54 28.49 -3.01
C SER A 201 -4.96 28.57 -2.45
N GLY A 202 -5.20 27.91 -1.32
CA GLY A 202 -6.48 27.97 -0.64
C GLY A 202 -6.34 27.63 0.84
N LYS A 203 -7.39 27.91 1.60
CA LYS A 203 -7.41 27.67 3.05
C LYS A 203 -8.19 26.42 3.42
N VAL A 204 -7.70 25.70 4.43
CA VAL A 204 -8.36 24.54 5.02
C VAL A 204 -9.68 24.96 5.66
N LYS A 205 -10.78 24.35 5.21
CA LYS A 205 -12.12 24.50 5.75
C LYS A 205 -12.33 23.57 6.95
N ALA A 206 -13.42 23.76 7.69
CA ALA A 206 -13.74 23.00 8.91
C ALA A 206 -13.91 21.49 8.68
N ASP A 207 -14.20 21.07 7.44
CA ASP A 207 -14.30 19.68 7.02
C ASP A 207 -12.97 19.08 6.53
N GLY A 208 -11.86 19.83 6.65
CA GLY A 208 -10.53 19.43 6.16
C GLY A 208 -10.36 19.56 4.65
N THR A 209 -11.30 20.20 3.93
CA THR A 209 -11.16 20.44 2.49
C THR A 209 -10.56 21.81 2.20
N VAL A 210 -9.79 21.90 1.12
CA VAL A 210 -9.34 23.15 0.52
C VAL A 210 -9.96 23.23 -0.86
N GLN A 211 -10.72 24.28 -1.10
CA GLN A 211 -11.16 24.63 -2.43
C GLN A 211 -10.18 25.64 -3.01
N LEU A 212 -9.66 25.34 -4.19
CA LEU A 212 -8.80 26.23 -4.95
C LEU A 212 -9.62 26.88 -6.09
N ASP A 213 -9.25 28.10 -6.46
CA ASP A 213 -10.00 28.91 -7.42
C ASP A 213 -10.26 28.20 -8.75
N LEU A 214 -11.33 28.63 -9.44
CA LEU A 214 -11.76 28.08 -10.73
C LEU A 214 -10.64 28.22 -11.78
N VAL A 215 -10.15 27.09 -12.27
CA VAL A 215 -9.22 27.02 -13.39
C VAL A 215 -10.02 27.14 -14.68
N THR A 216 -9.75 28.19 -15.45
CA THR A 216 -10.36 28.39 -16.78
C THR A 216 -9.34 27.99 -17.84
N ILE A 217 -9.66 27.00 -18.67
CA ILE A 217 -8.84 26.62 -19.83
C ILE A 217 -9.52 27.23 -21.07
N GLU A 218 -8.96 28.30 -21.62
CA GLU A 218 -9.55 28.96 -22.78
C GLU A 218 -9.44 28.12 -24.07
N PRO A 219 -10.39 28.27 -25.01
CA PRO A 219 -10.27 27.68 -26.34
C PRO A 219 -9.06 28.27 -27.08
N LEU A 220 -8.36 27.44 -27.87
CA LEU A 220 -7.33 27.94 -28.79
C LEU A 220 -8.00 28.89 -29.79
N ASN A 221 -7.68 30.19 -29.72
CA ASN A 221 -8.12 31.13 -30.75
C ASN A 221 -7.57 30.71 -32.12
N LYS A 222 -8.48 30.54 -33.08
CA LYS A 222 -8.16 30.43 -34.50
C LYS A 222 -7.65 31.79 -35.00
N GLN A 223 -6.43 31.75 -35.51
CA GLN A 223 -5.80 32.68 -36.47
C GLN A 223 -5.59 34.14 -36.06
N GLN A 224 -4.31 34.50 -35.92
CA GLN A 224 -3.79 35.63 -36.68
C GLN A 224 -2.76 35.10 -37.68
N SER A 225 -3.20 34.98 -38.93
CA SER A 225 -2.36 35.01 -40.11
C SER A 225 -2.38 36.42 -40.68
N THR A 226 -1.21 37.04 -40.77
CA THR A 226 -0.83 38.03 -41.79
C THR A 226 0.65 37.77 -42.05
N SER A 227 1.02 37.01 -43.09
CA SER A 227 1.36 37.49 -44.44
C SER A 227 2.58 38.45 -44.38
N THR A 228 3.71 38.27 -45.08
CA THR A 228 3.92 37.61 -46.38
C THR A 228 5.44 37.54 -46.70
N THR A 229 5.75 36.77 -47.75
CA THR A 229 6.91 36.85 -48.68
C THR A 229 8.27 36.32 -48.22
N ASN A 230 9.05 35.56 -49.00
CA ASN A 230 8.92 35.04 -50.38
C ASN A 230 9.78 33.77 -50.55
N GLN A 231 9.36 32.90 -51.49
CA GLN A 231 10.11 31.83 -52.18
C GLN A 231 11.43 32.33 -52.84
N PRO A 232 12.28 31.48 -53.50
CA PRO A 232 12.17 30.04 -53.80
C PRO A 232 13.44 29.20 -53.52
N THR A 233 13.29 27.87 -53.52
CA THR A 233 14.37 26.91 -53.83
C THR A 233 14.53 26.83 -55.36
N PRO A 234 15.73 26.54 -55.90
CA PRO A 234 15.89 25.21 -56.49
C PRO A 234 17.30 24.59 -56.40
N SER A 235 17.27 23.28 -56.16
CA SER A 235 17.99 22.19 -56.85
C SER A 235 19.52 22.19 -57.04
N GLN A 236 20.05 20.98 -56.79
CA GLN A 236 21.19 20.31 -57.44
C GLN A 236 22.59 20.94 -57.32
N ASN A 237 23.52 20.23 -56.66
CA ASN A 237 24.43 19.38 -57.44
C ASN A 237 25.32 18.47 -56.58
N SER A 238 25.62 17.35 -57.22
CA SER A 238 26.68 16.37 -57.01
C SER A 238 28.04 16.90 -56.55
N GLY A 239 28.72 16.12 -55.71
CA GLY A 239 30.14 16.27 -55.44
C GLY A 239 30.66 15.19 -54.51
N ALA A 240 30.99 14.02 -55.06
CA ALA A 240 31.78 13.01 -54.37
C ALA A 240 33.23 13.50 -54.24
N ILE A 241 33.77 13.52 -53.02
CA ILE A 241 35.21 13.44 -52.76
C ILE A 241 35.41 12.43 -51.62
N ASN A 242 36.01 11.31 -51.97
CA ASN A 242 36.63 10.37 -51.05
C ASN A 242 37.76 11.07 -50.29
N GLN A 243 37.80 10.92 -48.97
CA GLN A 243 39.06 10.67 -48.28
C GLN A 243 38.81 9.83 -47.03
N SER A 244 39.26 8.59 -47.15
CA SER A 244 39.55 7.65 -46.08
C SER A 244 40.33 8.30 -44.94
N ASN A 245 39.88 8.09 -43.71
CA ASN A 245 40.79 7.84 -42.60
C ASN A 245 40.11 6.96 -41.54
N SER A 246 40.61 5.73 -41.50
CA SER A 246 40.59 4.75 -40.41
C SER A 246 39.84 5.16 -39.13
N GLN A 247 38.58 4.74 -39.00
CA GLN A 247 38.05 4.39 -37.69
C GLN A 247 38.47 2.96 -37.42
N SER A 248 39.51 2.77 -36.61
CA SER A 248 39.68 1.49 -35.91
C SER A 248 38.42 1.30 -35.07
N SER A 249 37.50 0.47 -35.53
CA SER A 249 36.45 -0.05 -34.67
C SER A 249 37.16 -0.83 -33.58
N ASN A 250 37.39 -0.22 -32.42
CA ASN A 250 37.78 -0.97 -31.24
C ASN A 250 36.59 -1.87 -30.90
N GLN A 251 36.62 -3.09 -31.44
CA GLN A 251 35.60 -4.08 -31.20
C GLN A 251 35.74 -4.56 -29.76
N LYS A 252 34.69 -4.30 -28.98
CA LYS A 252 34.46 -4.94 -27.69
C LYS A 252 34.45 -6.46 -27.90
N GLU A 253 35.45 -7.14 -27.37
CA GLU A 253 35.59 -8.60 -27.44
C GLU A 253 34.97 -9.23 -26.19
N ILE A 254 34.12 -10.24 -26.38
CA ILE A 254 33.52 -11.00 -25.27
C ILE A 254 34.47 -12.13 -24.91
N LEU A 255 34.99 -12.12 -23.69
CA LEU A 255 35.94 -13.12 -23.20
C LEU A 255 35.24 -14.28 -22.48
N GLU A 256 34.19 -14.00 -21.72
CA GLU A 256 33.44 -15.01 -20.98
C GLU A 256 32.01 -14.52 -20.73
N THR A 257 31.05 -15.44 -20.70
CA THR A 257 29.70 -15.20 -20.18
C THR A 257 29.36 -16.30 -19.19
N GLY A 258 28.56 -15.99 -18.19
CA GLY A 258 28.16 -17.00 -17.23
C GLY A 258 27.23 -16.47 -16.14
N VAL A 259 27.03 -17.33 -15.14
CA VAL A 259 26.29 -17.01 -13.92
C VAL A 259 27.22 -17.14 -12.73
N VAL A 260 27.09 -16.23 -11.76
CA VAL A 260 27.67 -16.36 -10.42
C VAL A 260 26.57 -16.32 -9.38
N GLU A 261 26.83 -16.88 -8.21
CA GLU A 261 25.81 -16.98 -7.16
C GLU A 261 26.33 -16.63 -5.76
N LYS A 262 25.40 -16.28 -4.89
CA LYS A 262 25.60 -16.19 -3.44
C LYS A 262 24.36 -16.69 -2.72
N GLY A 263 24.56 -17.27 -1.54
CA GLY A 263 23.51 -17.96 -0.78
C GLY A 263 23.36 -19.42 -1.19
N ASN A 264 22.86 -20.27 -0.30
CA ASN A 264 22.58 -21.68 -0.61
C ASN A 264 21.07 -21.86 -0.77
N ARG A 265 20.68 -22.61 -1.81
CA ARG A 265 19.29 -22.88 -2.14
C ARG A 265 19.14 -24.27 -2.75
N ILE A 266 17.95 -24.82 -2.66
CA ILE A 266 17.53 -26.05 -3.36
C ILE A 266 16.28 -25.76 -4.18
N ASN A 267 16.03 -26.59 -5.19
CA ASN A 267 14.77 -26.56 -5.94
C ASN A 267 13.88 -27.68 -5.44
N GLU A 268 12.67 -27.33 -5.00
CA GLU A 268 11.65 -28.28 -4.58
C GLU A 268 10.36 -28.02 -5.34
N ASN A 269 9.96 -28.94 -6.22
CA ASN A 269 8.73 -28.84 -7.00
C ASN A 269 8.58 -27.49 -7.75
N GLY A 270 9.70 -26.97 -8.27
CA GLY A 270 9.75 -25.70 -9.00
C GLY A 270 9.89 -24.46 -8.12
N ASN A 271 9.92 -24.60 -6.79
CA ASN A 271 10.13 -23.51 -5.86
C ASN A 271 11.59 -23.41 -5.46
N ILE A 272 12.04 -22.18 -5.20
CA ILE A 272 13.35 -21.95 -4.59
C ILE A 272 13.15 -22.03 -3.09
N VAL A 273 13.99 -22.81 -2.41
CA VAL A 273 13.99 -22.94 -0.96
C VAL A 273 15.38 -22.60 -0.47
N ILE A 274 15.48 -21.59 0.39
CA ILE A 274 16.74 -21.11 0.94
C ILE A 274 17.16 -22.05 2.08
N VAL A 275 18.42 -22.46 2.07
CA VAL A 275 18.98 -23.41 3.03
C VAL A 275 20.31 -22.93 3.58
N ASN A 276 20.71 -23.44 4.74
CA ASN A 276 22.04 -23.20 5.26
C ASN A 276 23.11 -24.03 4.52
N THR A 277 24.37 -23.88 4.92
CA THR A 277 25.51 -24.60 4.32
C THR A 277 25.43 -26.13 4.45
N LYS A 278 24.58 -26.65 5.33
CA LYS A 278 24.32 -28.08 5.51
C LYS A 278 23.07 -28.56 4.75
N GLY A 279 22.46 -27.71 3.93
CA GLY A 279 21.25 -28.04 3.17
C GLY A 279 19.98 -28.09 4.02
N LYS A 280 20.00 -27.59 5.27
CA LYS A 280 18.81 -27.55 6.12
C LYS A 280 18.08 -26.22 5.93
N ARG A 281 16.74 -26.28 5.89
CA ARG A 281 15.89 -25.09 5.79
C ARG A 281 15.86 -24.32 7.12
N ALA A 282 15.50 -23.04 7.07
CA ALA A 282 15.21 -22.26 8.27
C ALA A 282 13.92 -22.76 8.94
N TYR A 283 13.69 -22.39 10.20
CA TYR A 283 12.50 -22.84 10.93
C TYR A 283 11.21 -22.44 10.22
N ASP A 284 11.19 -21.22 9.66
CA ASP A 284 10.09 -20.64 8.89
C ASP A 284 9.55 -21.64 7.87
N TRP A 285 10.45 -22.35 7.19
CA TRP A 285 10.18 -23.32 6.14
C TRP A 285 9.71 -24.70 6.61
N ILE A 286 9.84 -25.02 7.90
CA ILE A 286 9.78 -26.41 8.37
C ILE A 286 8.48 -26.71 9.14
N TYR A 287 7.75 -25.70 9.66
CA TYR A 287 6.66 -26.01 10.57
C TYR A 287 5.34 -25.28 10.30
N ALA A 288 4.37 -26.04 9.79
CA ALA A 288 2.94 -25.83 10.03
C ALA A 288 2.59 -26.56 11.35
N ASP A 289 2.97 -25.97 12.48
CA ASP A 289 2.87 -26.55 13.83
C ASP A 289 2.15 -25.64 14.83
N ALA A 290 1.69 -26.21 15.94
CA ALA A 290 1.22 -25.45 17.10
C ALA A 290 2.30 -25.50 18.19
N PRO A 291 3.36 -24.67 18.10
CA PRO A 291 4.49 -24.79 18.98
C PRO A 291 4.10 -24.51 20.43
N SER A 292 4.63 -25.30 21.36
CA SER A 292 4.44 -25.07 22.78
C SER A 292 5.18 -23.81 23.24
N GLU A 293 4.71 -23.15 24.30
CA GLU A 293 5.41 -21.99 24.87
C GLU A 293 6.87 -22.30 25.23
N LYS A 294 7.13 -23.51 25.73
CA LYS A 294 8.49 -23.98 26.04
C LYS A 294 9.37 -23.98 24.80
N LEU A 295 8.84 -24.43 23.65
CA LEU A 295 9.57 -24.46 22.39
C LEU A 295 9.81 -23.03 21.86
N MET A 296 8.81 -22.16 21.93
CA MET A 296 8.93 -20.75 21.53
C MET A 296 10.04 -20.04 22.33
N LYS A 297 10.04 -20.19 23.66
CA LYS A 297 11.06 -19.59 24.54
C LYS A 297 12.45 -20.19 24.31
N ALA A 298 12.55 -21.49 24.06
CA ALA A 298 13.83 -22.15 23.76
C ALA A 298 14.47 -21.64 22.46
N ASN A 299 13.69 -21.05 21.56
CA ASN A 299 14.16 -20.43 20.31
C ASN A 299 14.21 -18.90 20.40
N GLY A 300 14.23 -18.34 21.61
CA GLY A 300 14.54 -16.93 21.83
C GLY A 300 13.36 -15.98 22.03
N MET A 301 12.11 -16.46 21.95
CA MET A 301 10.94 -15.60 22.25
C MET A 301 10.86 -15.26 23.74
N THR A 302 10.62 -13.99 24.06
CA THR A 302 10.44 -13.54 25.44
C THR A 302 9.05 -13.91 26.00
N ASN A 303 8.84 -13.73 27.30
CA ASN A 303 7.52 -13.90 27.90
C ASN A 303 6.48 -12.93 27.31
N TYR A 304 6.90 -11.73 26.90
CA TYR A 304 6.04 -10.75 26.27
C TYR A 304 5.57 -11.24 24.89
N ASP A 305 6.48 -11.76 24.07
CA ASP A 305 6.18 -12.27 22.73
C ASP A 305 5.21 -13.45 22.80
N VAL A 306 5.49 -14.41 23.71
CA VAL A 306 4.60 -15.56 23.93
C VAL A 306 3.22 -15.12 24.39
N THR A 307 3.12 -14.12 25.27
CA THR A 307 1.83 -13.57 25.73
C THR A 307 1.04 -12.98 24.56
N ASN A 308 1.71 -12.21 23.69
CA ASN A 308 1.09 -11.62 22.51
C ASN A 308 0.67 -12.66 21.48
N ILE A 309 1.48 -13.68 21.24
CA ILE A 309 1.12 -14.81 20.37
C ILE A 309 -0.11 -15.52 20.93
N ASN A 310 -0.16 -15.76 22.24
CA ASN A 310 -1.31 -16.40 22.89
C ASN A 310 -2.59 -15.59 22.75
N LEU A 311 -2.52 -14.26 22.86
CA LEU A 311 -3.64 -13.38 22.59
C LEU A 311 -4.02 -13.41 21.10
N THR A 312 -3.05 -13.19 20.21
CA THR A 312 -3.27 -13.01 18.77
C THR A 312 -3.79 -14.28 18.11
N LYS A 313 -3.26 -15.46 18.50
CA LYS A 313 -3.73 -16.75 17.95
C LYS A 313 -5.18 -17.06 18.30
N SER A 314 -5.76 -16.39 19.31
CA SER A 314 -7.18 -16.50 19.65
C SER A 314 -8.09 -15.80 18.63
N TYR A 315 -7.57 -14.84 17.87
CA TYR A 315 -8.36 -14.08 16.90
C TYR A 315 -8.79 -14.93 15.69
N PRO A 316 -9.91 -14.57 15.04
CA PRO A 316 -10.36 -15.22 13.82
C PRO A 316 -9.32 -15.12 12.70
N THR A 317 -9.22 -16.14 11.83
CA THR A 317 -8.31 -16.13 10.69
C THR A 317 -8.52 -14.93 9.77
N LEU A 318 -9.76 -14.48 9.57
CA LEU A 318 -10.07 -13.29 8.77
C LEU A 318 -9.45 -12.02 9.38
N TYR A 319 -9.50 -11.87 10.70
CA TYR A 319 -8.88 -10.76 11.40
C TYR A 319 -7.35 -10.76 11.18
N LEU A 320 -6.71 -11.92 11.38
CA LEU A 320 -5.26 -12.03 11.19
C LEU A 320 -4.82 -11.75 9.75
N LYS A 321 -5.62 -12.15 8.76
CA LYS A 321 -5.38 -11.78 7.34
C LYS A 321 -5.48 -10.27 7.13
N ALA A 322 -6.52 -9.63 7.67
CA ALA A 322 -6.70 -8.18 7.55
C ALA A 322 -5.57 -7.41 8.23
N GLU A 323 -5.11 -7.87 9.41
CA GLU A 323 -4.00 -7.26 10.15
C GLU A 323 -2.69 -7.32 9.35
N LEU A 324 -2.32 -8.51 8.83
CA LEU A 324 -1.12 -8.66 8.00
C LEU A 324 -1.21 -7.77 6.74
N LYS A 325 -2.35 -7.82 6.05
CA LYS A 325 -2.55 -7.04 4.82
C LYS A 325 -2.46 -5.54 5.07
N THR A 326 -3.07 -5.05 6.14
CA THR A 326 -3.03 -3.62 6.54
C THR A 326 -1.61 -3.17 6.84
N ILE A 327 -0.82 -4.01 7.53
CA ILE A 327 0.56 -3.69 7.83
C ILE A 327 1.43 -3.66 6.57
N LEU A 328 1.34 -4.66 5.70
CA LEU A 328 2.13 -4.64 4.45
C LEU A 328 1.70 -3.49 3.53
N TRP A 329 0.41 -3.17 3.52
CA TRP A 329 -0.12 -2.00 2.82
C TRP A 329 0.46 -0.70 3.39
N GLY A 330 0.46 -0.52 4.71
CA GLY A 330 0.99 0.69 5.37
C GLY A 330 2.51 0.85 5.28
N PHE A 331 3.21 -0.23 4.94
CA PHE A 331 4.65 -0.23 4.70
C PHE A 331 5.04 -0.02 3.23
N SER A 332 4.06 0.07 2.35
CA SER A 332 4.28 0.37 0.94
C SER A 332 4.19 1.88 0.72
N ASP A 333 4.96 2.40 -0.24
CA ASP A 333 4.97 3.84 -0.51
C ASP A 333 3.70 4.30 -1.26
N ILE A 334 3.52 5.62 -1.40
CA ILE A 334 2.37 6.19 -2.15
C ILE A 334 2.60 6.06 -3.67
N GLU A 335 3.86 5.95 -4.11
CA GLU A 335 4.26 5.93 -5.52
C GLU A 335 4.00 4.58 -6.20
N ASP A 336 3.81 3.50 -5.43
CA ASP A 336 3.52 2.14 -5.89
C ASP A 336 2.06 1.92 -6.35
N GLY A 337 1.21 2.94 -6.21
CA GLY A 337 -0.23 2.82 -6.42
C GLY A 337 -1.00 2.51 -5.13
N PHE A 338 -0.54 3.03 -3.99
CA PHE A 338 -1.23 2.99 -2.70
C PHE A 338 -1.23 1.61 -2.05
N GLY A 339 -0.04 1.06 -1.85
CA GLY A 339 0.26 -0.22 -1.24
C GLY A 339 -0.04 -1.45 -2.05
N LYS A 340 0.09 -1.31 -3.38
CA LYS A 340 -0.14 -2.39 -4.33
C LYS A 340 0.81 -3.56 -4.11
N ASN A 341 2.09 -3.32 -3.85
CA ASN A 341 3.08 -4.39 -3.71
C ASN A 341 2.89 -5.16 -2.41
N GLY A 342 2.69 -4.45 -1.30
CA GLY A 342 2.39 -5.08 -0.01
C GLY A 342 1.08 -5.86 -0.02
N VAL A 343 0.03 -5.34 -0.68
CA VAL A 343 -1.25 -6.04 -0.86
C VAL A 343 -1.08 -7.32 -1.69
N ALA A 344 -0.37 -7.24 -2.82
CA ALA A 344 -0.13 -8.40 -3.67
C ALA A 344 0.66 -9.49 -2.93
N LEU A 345 1.67 -9.09 -2.13
CA LEU A 345 2.46 -10.01 -1.32
C LEU A 345 1.62 -10.67 -0.22
N ALA A 346 0.76 -9.91 0.47
CA ALA A 346 -0.18 -10.45 1.46
C ALA A 346 -1.15 -11.47 0.84
N ASP A 347 -1.76 -11.12 -0.30
CA ASP A 347 -2.71 -11.98 -0.99
C ASP A 347 -2.05 -13.27 -1.49
N HIS A 348 -0.79 -13.17 -1.94
CA HIS A 348 0.02 -14.33 -2.28
C HIS A 348 0.36 -15.20 -1.07
N PHE A 349 0.66 -14.64 0.10
CA PHE A 349 0.81 -15.44 1.32
C PHE A 349 -0.48 -16.19 1.70
N PHE A 350 -1.65 -15.61 1.42
CA PHE A 350 -2.93 -16.25 1.74
C PHE A 350 -3.33 -17.37 0.79
N THR A 351 -2.96 -17.26 -0.49
CA THR A 351 -3.52 -18.08 -1.57
C THR A 351 -2.48 -18.72 -2.49
N GLY A 352 -1.23 -18.26 -2.46
CA GLY A 352 -0.13 -18.67 -3.33
C GLY A 352 0.51 -20.02 -2.98
N GLN A 353 0.06 -20.70 -1.93
CA GLN A 353 0.44 -22.08 -1.60
C GLN A 353 1.97 -22.30 -1.57
N GLY A 354 2.72 -21.36 -0.98
CA GLY A 354 4.17 -21.46 -0.85
C GLY A 354 4.94 -21.35 -2.17
N LYS A 355 4.29 -20.94 -3.28
CA LYS A 355 4.97 -20.64 -4.54
C LYS A 355 5.83 -19.40 -4.41
N ASN A 356 6.95 -19.35 -5.14
CA ASN A 356 7.78 -18.16 -5.20
C ASN A 356 6.95 -16.93 -5.59
N PHE A 357 7.25 -15.79 -5.00
CA PHE A 357 6.69 -14.50 -5.39
C PHE A 357 7.75 -13.69 -6.12
N VAL A 358 7.40 -13.07 -7.25
CA VAL A 358 8.36 -12.36 -8.10
C VAL A 358 8.00 -10.89 -8.16
N PHE A 359 8.91 -10.04 -7.68
CA PHE A 359 8.98 -8.65 -8.08
C PHE A 359 9.77 -8.58 -9.39
N ASP A 360 9.07 -8.20 -10.45
CA ASP A 360 9.65 -8.05 -11.78
C ASP A 360 10.40 -6.72 -11.92
N ASN A 361 10.99 -6.52 -13.09
CA ASN A 361 11.78 -5.34 -13.42
C ASN A 361 11.01 -4.00 -13.28
N ASN A 362 9.68 -4.05 -13.33
CA ASN A 362 8.80 -2.87 -13.29
C ASN A 362 8.23 -2.62 -11.88
N SER A 363 8.36 -3.59 -10.99
CA SER A 363 7.91 -3.51 -9.61
C SER A 363 8.68 -2.42 -8.86
N ASN A 364 8.00 -1.69 -8.00
CA ASN A 364 8.60 -0.57 -7.29
C ASN A 364 9.79 -0.99 -6.39
N PRO A 365 9.75 -2.11 -5.63
CA PRO A 365 10.89 -2.57 -4.83
C PRO A 365 12.15 -2.81 -5.68
N VAL A 366 11.97 -3.23 -6.93
CA VAL A 366 13.09 -3.43 -7.88
C VAL A 366 13.66 -2.09 -8.34
N LYS A 367 12.82 -1.10 -8.66
CA LYS A 367 13.27 0.25 -9.02
C LYS A 367 14.05 0.90 -7.89
N GLU A 368 13.54 0.79 -6.66
CA GLU A 368 14.17 1.30 -5.46
C GLU A 368 15.54 0.69 -5.17
N ILE A 369 15.70 -0.63 -5.35
CA ILE A 369 17.02 -1.27 -5.27
C ILE A 369 17.95 -0.66 -6.31
N LYS A 370 17.50 -0.56 -7.57
CA LYS A 370 18.34 -0.01 -8.63
C LYS A 370 18.77 1.40 -8.31
N ASP A 371 17.91 2.22 -7.70
CA ASP A 371 18.18 3.60 -7.35
C ASP A 371 18.95 3.81 -6.04
N SER A 372 19.08 2.76 -5.24
CA SER A 372 19.74 2.77 -3.94
C SER A 372 21.26 2.97 -4.06
N ALA A 373 21.83 3.79 -3.16
CA ALA A 373 23.28 3.99 -3.07
C ALA A 373 24.02 2.70 -2.70
N GLN A 374 23.42 1.85 -1.86
CA GLN A 374 23.96 0.55 -1.49
C GLN A 374 24.13 -0.34 -2.72
N PHE A 375 23.21 -0.26 -3.67
CA PHE A 375 23.32 -0.99 -4.93
C PHE A 375 24.30 -0.33 -5.90
N LYS A 376 24.08 0.95 -6.25
CA LYS A 376 24.85 1.68 -7.27
C LYS A 376 26.32 1.87 -6.91
N ASN A 377 26.60 2.21 -5.65
CA ASN A 377 27.92 2.66 -5.23
C ASN A 377 28.72 1.54 -4.55
N ASN A 378 28.06 0.54 -3.97
CA ASN A 378 28.73 -0.52 -3.21
C ASN A 378 28.61 -1.89 -3.90
N PHE A 379 27.41 -2.47 -3.97
CA PHE A 379 27.25 -3.85 -4.44
C PHE A 379 27.70 -4.04 -5.89
N LEU A 380 27.15 -3.27 -6.83
CA LEU A 380 27.39 -3.48 -8.26
C LEU A 380 28.85 -3.22 -8.67
N PRO A 381 29.52 -2.13 -8.23
CA PRO A 381 30.93 -1.91 -8.53
C PRO A 381 31.85 -2.97 -7.91
N ASN A 382 31.58 -3.38 -6.65
CA ASN A 382 32.39 -4.38 -5.96
C ASN A 382 32.26 -5.75 -6.61
N LEU A 383 31.04 -6.15 -7.02
CA LEU A 383 30.83 -7.40 -7.75
C LEU A 383 31.60 -7.37 -9.07
N LYS A 384 31.47 -6.30 -9.87
CA LYS A 384 32.21 -6.16 -11.14
C LYS A 384 33.72 -6.27 -10.93
N LYS A 385 34.25 -5.58 -9.91
CA LYS A 385 35.67 -5.64 -9.55
C LYS A 385 36.10 -7.07 -9.19
N GLU A 386 35.35 -7.75 -8.33
CA GLU A 386 35.64 -9.13 -7.92
C GLU A 386 35.69 -10.08 -9.12
N LEU A 387 34.75 -9.96 -10.06
CA LEU A 387 34.72 -10.80 -11.27
C LEU A 387 35.92 -10.51 -12.19
N VAL A 388 36.31 -9.24 -12.37
CA VAL A 388 37.51 -8.89 -13.13
C VAL A 388 38.79 -9.43 -12.47
N ASP A 389 38.92 -9.26 -11.16
CA ASP A 389 40.10 -9.71 -10.41
C ASP A 389 40.24 -11.24 -10.49
N ARG A 390 39.12 -11.96 -10.31
CA ARG A 390 39.07 -13.42 -10.48
C ARG A 390 39.44 -13.87 -11.88
N TYR A 391 38.90 -13.21 -12.92
CA TYR A 391 39.23 -13.53 -14.31
C TYR A 391 40.72 -13.27 -14.59
N LYS A 392 41.28 -12.15 -14.12
CA LYS A 392 42.71 -11.84 -14.31
C LYS A 392 43.61 -12.91 -13.69
N GLN A 393 43.24 -13.39 -12.51
CA GLN A 393 43.97 -14.43 -11.77
C GLN A 393 43.89 -15.81 -12.43
N ASN A 394 42.69 -16.23 -12.84
CA ASN A 394 42.44 -17.63 -13.24
C ASN A 394 42.25 -17.83 -14.75
N LYS A 395 42.08 -16.75 -15.53
CA LYS A 395 41.61 -16.72 -16.93
C LYS A 395 40.19 -17.26 -17.14
N TYR A 396 39.43 -17.39 -16.06
CA TYR A 396 38.00 -17.66 -16.06
C TYR A 396 37.38 -17.16 -14.75
N VAL A 397 36.09 -16.87 -14.74
CA VAL A 397 35.30 -16.64 -13.51
C VAL A 397 34.68 -17.96 -13.06
N SER A 398 33.85 -18.57 -13.92
CA SER A 398 33.21 -19.86 -13.68
C SER A 398 33.82 -20.87 -14.64
N LYS A 399 34.52 -21.88 -14.11
CA LYS A 399 35.30 -22.83 -14.91
C LYS A 399 34.44 -23.57 -15.96
N ASN A 400 33.18 -23.83 -15.61
CA ASN A 400 32.13 -24.37 -16.48
C ASN A 400 30.77 -24.24 -15.78
N SER A 401 29.69 -24.60 -16.48
CA SER A 401 28.30 -24.57 -15.96
C SER A 401 28.07 -25.42 -14.70
N ASN A 402 28.90 -26.43 -14.45
CA ASN A 402 28.78 -27.31 -13.29
C ASN A 402 29.52 -26.76 -12.05
N ASN A 403 30.31 -25.69 -12.22
CA ASN A 403 31.08 -25.06 -11.15
C ASN A 403 30.87 -23.54 -11.20
N ILE A 404 29.66 -23.14 -10.82
CA ILE A 404 29.24 -21.75 -10.69
C ILE A 404 30.06 -21.11 -9.57
N TYR A 405 30.72 -19.98 -9.87
CA TYR A 405 31.48 -19.27 -8.85
C TYR A 405 30.57 -18.67 -7.78
N LYS A 406 30.91 -18.95 -6.51
CA LYS A 406 30.29 -18.34 -5.34
C LYS A 406 31.02 -17.06 -4.96
N PHE A 407 30.45 -15.91 -5.28
CA PHE A 407 31.09 -14.62 -5.04
C PHE A 407 31.03 -14.22 -3.56
N THR A 408 31.95 -13.35 -3.15
CA THR A 408 32.14 -12.94 -1.76
C THR A 408 31.58 -11.55 -1.46
N THR A 409 31.46 -10.68 -2.47
CA THR A 409 30.85 -9.35 -2.39
C THR A 409 29.59 -9.34 -1.52
N SER A 410 29.55 -8.45 -0.52
CA SER A 410 28.43 -8.32 0.41
C SER A 410 27.15 -7.93 -0.33
N LEU A 411 26.04 -8.62 -0.02
CA LEU A 411 24.72 -8.28 -0.56
C LEU A 411 24.25 -6.93 0.02
N PRO A 412 23.43 -6.16 -0.72
CA PRO A 412 22.87 -4.93 -0.19
C PRO A 412 21.93 -5.26 0.97
N TYR A 413 21.92 -4.38 1.98
CA TYR A 413 21.11 -4.51 3.19
C TYR A 413 20.22 -3.27 3.33
N TYR A 414 18.95 -3.50 3.63
CA TYR A 414 17.93 -2.47 3.75
C TYR A 414 17.30 -2.58 5.14
N SER A 415 17.64 -1.66 6.04
CA SER A 415 17.22 -1.80 7.43
C SER A 415 15.71 -1.51 7.57
N ALA A 416 15.03 -2.21 8.47
CA ALA A 416 13.61 -1.94 8.75
C ALA A 416 13.32 -0.47 9.12
N LEU A 417 14.31 0.25 9.69
CA LEU A 417 14.22 1.69 9.96
C LEU A 417 14.17 2.56 8.69
N GLN A 418 14.76 2.09 7.57
CA GLN A 418 14.65 2.77 6.28
C GLN A 418 13.24 2.65 5.68
N GLY A 419 12.55 1.52 5.92
CA GLY A 419 11.14 1.32 5.50
C GLY A 419 10.12 2.03 6.39
N ALA A 420 10.53 2.60 7.53
CA ALA A 420 9.65 3.35 8.42
C ALA A 420 9.44 4.82 7.98
N ASN A 421 10.15 5.29 6.94
CA ASN A 421 9.93 6.61 6.36
C ASN A 421 9.05 6.46 5.10
N PRO A 422 7.82 6.98 5.08
CA PRO A 422 6.89 6.82 3.95
C PRO A 422 7.35 7.56 2.67
N ASN A 423 8.46 8.28 2.72
CA ASN A 423 9.13 8.89 1.56
C ASN A 423 10.41 8.14 1.14
N VAL A 424 10.67 6.96 1.72
CA VAL A 424 11.90 6.18 1.47
C VAL A 424 11.56 4.70 1.28
N ASN A 425 12.13 4.16 0.22
CA ASN A 425 12.18 2.77 -0.21
C ASN A 425 11.41 1.72 0.62
N GLU A 426 10.29 1.23 0.08
CA GLU A 426 9.51 0.11 0.63
C GLU A 426 10.25 -1.24 0.60
N ILE A 427 11.39 -1.37 -0.11
CA ILE A 427 12.15 -2.63 -0.15
C ILE A 427 12.52 -3.17 1.24
N ALA A 428 12.83 -2.29 2.19
CA ALA A 428 13.18 -2.67 3.57
C ALA A 428 12.04 -3.40 4.30
N THR A 429 10.80 -3.17 3.86
CA THR A 429 9.59 -3.84 4.34
C THR A 429 9.56 -5.30 3.96
N PHE A 430 9.94 -5.59 2.72
CA PHE A 430 9.78 -6.92 2.12
C PHE A 430 11.06 -7.75 2.22
N VAL A 431 12.20 -7.09 2.27
CA VAL A 431 13.53 -7.67 2.16
C VAL A 431 14.48 -6.88 3.05
N GLY A 432 14.59 -7.28 4.32
CA GLY A 432 15.51 -6.64 5.26
C GLY A 432 16.98 -6.96 4.92
N GLY A 433 17.28 -8.25 4.79
CA GLY A 433 18.61 -8.74 4.46
C GLY A 433 18.56 -9.89 3.47
N MET A 434 18.94 -9.60 2.21
CA MET A 434 18.95 -10.59 1.15
C MET A 434 19.78 -11.82 1.53
N GLN A 435 19.21 -13.00 1.37
CA GLN A 435 19.85 -14.27 1.70
C GLN A 435 20.64 -14.85 0.52
N GLY A 436 20.37 -14.39 -0.70
CA GLY A 436 21.18 -14.73 -1.85
C GLY A 436 20.93 -13.90 -3.10
N CYS A 437 21.72 -14.21 -4.12
CA CYS A 437 21.73 -13.50 -5.39
C CYS A 437 22.23 -14.43 -6.50
N LEU A 438 21.62 -14.32 -7.68
CA LEU A 438 22.14 -14.82 -8.95
C LEU A 438 22.47 -13.64 -9.85
N ALA A 439 23.64 -13.65 -10.47
CA ALA A 439 24.07 -12.59 -11.39
C ALA A 439 24.54 -13.17 -12.71
N ASN A 440 23.92 -12.74 -13.80
CA ASN A 440 24.40 -13.01 -15.15
C ASN A 440 25.48 -11.99 -15.49
N TYR A 441 26.67 -12.47 -15.83
CA TYR A 441 27.81 -11.60 -16.14
C TYR A 441 28.38 -11.87 -17.52
N GLN A 442 29.11 -10.88 -18.00
CA GLN A 442 30.01 -10.98 -19.13
C GLN A 442 31.35 -10.34 -18.78
N ILE A 443 32.45 -11.04 -19.06
CA ILE A 443 33.79 -10.45 -19.09
C ILE A 443 34.07 -10.00 -20.50
N VAL A 444 34.43 -8.73 -20.65
CA VAL A 444 34.72 -8.12 -21.95
C VAL A 444 36.10 -7.50 -21.95
N LYS A 445 36.75 -7.49 -23.10
CA LYS A 445 37.94 -6.70 -23.38
C LYS A 445 37.54 -5.54 -24.28
N ASP A 446 37.65 -4.35 -23.73
CA ASP A 446 37.26 -3.11 -24.40
C ASP A 446 38.45 -2.15 -24.34
N ASN A 447 38.96 -1.74 -25.50
CA ASN A 447 40.18 -0.91 -25.63
C ASN A 447 41.40 -1.48 -24.87
N GLY A 448 41.53 -2.81 -24.80
CA GLY A 448 42.61 -3.48 -24.08
C GLY A 448 42.39 -3.63 -22.58
N GLU A 449 41.34 -3.02 -22.02
CA GLU A 449 40.95 -3.14 -20.62
C GLU A 449 39.94 -4.26 -20.42
N ILE A 450 40.16 -5.09 -19.40
CA ILE A 450 39.21 -6.15 -19.01
C ILE A 450 38.18 -5.56 -18.05
N LYS A 451 36.90 -5.65 -18.41
CA LYS A 451 35.76 -5.17 -17.63
C LYS A 451 34.76 -6.30 -17.41
N ALA A 452 33.97 -6.20 -16.34
CA ALA A 452 32.82 -7.05 -16.10
C ALA A 452 31.53 -6.24 -16.28
N GLU A 453 30.60 -6.80 -17.05
CA GLU A 453 29.25 -6.30 -17.23
C GLU A 453 28.26 -7.28 -16.60
N ILE A 454 27.20 -6.75 -15.99
CA ILE A 454 26.14 -7.54 -15.37
C ILE A 454 24.86 -7.15 -16.10
N SER A 455 24.17 -8.14 -16.69
CA SER A 455 22.95 -7.88 -17.49
C SER A 455 21.67 -8.10 -16.70
N ASN A 456 21.67 -9.06 -15.77
CA ASN A 456 20.53 -9.37 -14.93
C ASN A 456 20.98 -9.89 -13.57
N LEU A 457 20.22 -9.54 -12.54
CA LEU A 457 20.37 -10.00 -11.17
C LEU A 457 19.03 -10.53 -10.65
N SER A 458 19.06 -11.61 -9.88
CA SER A 458 17.92 -12.07 -9.10
C SER A 458 18.32 -12.16 -7.65
N PHE A 459 17.86 -11.22 -6.83
CA PHE A 459 18.00 -11.30 -5.38
C PHE A 459 16.89 -12.15 -4.81
N PHE A 460 17.17 -12.85 -3.72
CA PHE A 460 16.17 -13.68 -3.08
C PHE A 460 16.28 -13.70 -1.56
N ASP A 461 15.11 -13.75 -0.94
CA ASP A 461 14.93 -13.80 0.50
C ASP A 461 13.73 -14.68 0.87
N THR A 462 13.66 -15.12 2.12
CA THR A 462 12.52 -15.88 2.64
C THR A 462 11.45 -14.91 3.12
N PHE A 463 10.21 -15.11 2.67
CA PHE A 463 9.04 -14.47 3.25
C PHE A 463 8.25 -15.48 4.07
N GLY A 464 8.20 -15.24 5.37
CA GLY A 464 7.58 -16.09 6.37
C GLY A 464 7.83 -15.49 7.75
N ALA A 465 7.18 -16.04 8.77
CA ALA A 465 7.38 -15.57 10.14
C ALA A 465 8.24 -16.58 10.91
N GLY A 466 9.48 -16.19 11.22
CA GLY A 466 10.41 -16.96 12.03
C GLY A 466 10.35 -16.69 13.52
N TRP A 467 11.16 -17.43 14.29
CA TRP A 467 11.33 -17.18 15.72
C TRP A 467 12.08 -15.86 15.96
N GLU A 468 13.06 -15.61 15.08
CA GLU A 468 13.91 -14.44 15.00
C GLU A 468 13.14 -13.16 14.68
N ASP A 469 11.95 -13.27 14.10
CA ASP A 469 11.03 -12.14 13.91
C ASP A 469 10.29 -11.75 15.19
N GLY A 470 10.36 -12.61 16.22
CA GLY A 470 9.90 -12.36 17.59
C GLY A 470 10.97 -11.81 18.54
N GLY A 471 12.19 -11.55 18.07
CA GLY A 471 13.25 -10.87 18.83
C GLY A 471 13.95 -11.73 19.90
N ALA A 472 15.11 -12.29 19.54
CA ALA A 472 15.95 -13.06 20.47
C ALA A 472 17.25 -12.33 20.90
N ASP A 473 17.70 -11.29 20.19
CA ASP A 473 19.10 -10.86 20.29
C ASP A 473 19.28 -9.35 20.59
N GLY A 474 18.33 -8.73 21.30
CA GLY A 474 18.48 -7.35 21.77
C GLY A 474 18.51 -6.27 20.66
N THR A 475 18.26 -6.63 19.40
CA THR A 475 17.95 -5.67 18.35
C THR A 475 16.44 -5.44 18.31
N ALA A 476 16.04 -4.18 18.44
CA ALA A 476 14.64 -3.77 18.52
C ALA A 476 13.90 -4.02 17.19
N LYS A 477 13.42 -5.26 16.96
CA LYS A 477 12.25 -5.50 16.11
C LYS A 477 11.03 -5.46 17.04
N GLN A 478 10.49 -4.27 17.20
CA GLN A 478 9.35 -4.00 18.07
C GLN A 478 8.06 -4.47 17.40
N TRP A 479 7.17 -5.03 18.23
CA TRP A 479 5.77 -5.38 17.99
C TRP A 479 5.11 -4.71 16.77
N ILE A 480 5.25 -5.34 15.59
CA ILE A 480 4.44 -5.02 14.41
C ILE A 480 3.29 -6.04 14.41
N PRO A 481 2.05 -5.62 14.72
CA PRO A 481 0.90 -6.53 14.85
C PRO A 481 0.71 -7.48 13.66
N GLY A 482 0.99 -7.01 12.45
CA GLY A 482 0.90 -7.79 11.22
C GLY A 482 1.90 -8.95 11.15
N LEU A 483 3.12 -8.79 11.68
CA LEU A 483 4.10 -9.87 11.70
C LEU A 483 3.73 -10.95 12.73
N VAL A 484 3.18 -10.55 13.89
CA VAL A 484 2.62 -11.50 14.87
C VAL A 484 1.40 -12.23 14.28
N ALA A 485 0.58 -11.54 13.48
CA ALA A 485 -0.53 -12.15 12.77
C ALA A 485 -0.06 -13.15 11.72
N MET A 486 1.00 -12.85 10.96
CA MET A 486 1.65 -13.76 10.02
C MET A 486 2.14 -15.03 10.73
N PHE A 487 2.85 -14.88 11.85
CA PHE A 487 3.27 -16.00 12.70
C PHE A 487 2.08 -16.85 13.13
N CYS A 488 1.00 -16.21 13.60
CA CYS A 488 -0.20 -16.93 14.02
C CYS A 488 -0.90 -17.66 12.87
N LEU A 489 -0.91 -17.09 11.66
CA LEU A 489 -1.44 -17.72 10.46
C LEU A 489 -0.61 -18.96 10.07
N GLN A 490 0.72 -18.82 10.03
CA GLN A 490 1.68 -19.84 9.59
C GLN A 490 1.83 -21.01 10.57
N HIS A 491 1.68 -20.78 11.88
CA HIS A 491 1.84 -21.83 12.88
C HIS A 491 0.48 -22.32 13.39
N PHE A 492 -0.36 -21.42 13.90
CA PHE A 492 -1.58 -21.87 14.60
C PHE A 492 -2.82 -22.06 13.69
N LYS A 493 -2.91 -21.38 12.54
CA LYS A 493 -4.12 -21.45 11.69
C LYS A 493 -4.04 -22.44 10.52
N ASN A 494 -2.86 -23.01 10.23
CA ASN A 494 -2.68 -24.02 9.18
C ASN A 494 -2.54 -25.47 9.73
N VAL A 495 -2.62 -25.69 11.05
CA VAL A 495 -2.44 -27.02 11.66
C VAL A 495 -3.33 -28.10 11.03
N LYS A 496 -4.55 -27.75 10.64
CA LYS A 496 -5.52 -28.66 9.98
C LYS A 496 -5.28 -28.83 8.48
N ASP A 497 -4.63 -27.86 7.84
CA ASP A 497 -4.36 -27.83 6.41
C ASP A 497 -3.02 -27.13 6.18
N LYS A 498 -1.97 -27.94 6.10
CA LYS A 498 -0.57 -27.50 6.02
C LYS A 498 -0.22 -26.86 4.67
N THR A 499 -1.14 -26.87 3.71
CA THR A 499 -0.94 -26.20 2.41
C THR A 499 -1.20 -24.70 2.50
N ARG A 500 -1.78 -24.23 3.60
CA ARG A 500 -2.12 -22.82 3.82
C ARG A 500 -1.00 -22.08 4.54
N PHE A 501 -0.87 -20.79 4.21
CA PHE A 501 0.05 -19.86 4.88
C PHE A 501 1.49 -20.38 4.90
N GLN A 502 1.89 -21.06 3.83
CA GLN A 502 3.25 -21.54 3.68
C GLN A 502 4.17 -20.37 3.39
N PRO A 503 5.38 -20.35 3.98
CA PRO A 503 6.41 -19.41 3.57
C PRO A 503 6.80 -19.67 2.12
N PHE A 504 7.40 -18.67 1.50
CA PHE A 504 7.87 -18.75 0.13
C PHE A 504 9.09 -17.87 -0.07
N THR A 505 9.81 -18.09 -1.17
CA THR A 505 10.90 -17.20 -1.57
C THR A 505 10.36 -16.01 -2.35
N ILE A 506 10.74 -14.81 -1.93
CA ILE A 506 10.61 -13.59 -2.75
C ILE A 506 11.81 -13.53 -3.68
N LEU A 507 11.56 -13.25 -4.95
CA LEU A 507 12.56 -13.01 -5.99
C LEU A 507 12.43 -11.57 -6.47
N LEU A 508 13.56 -10.85 -6.52
CA LEU A 508 13.62 -9.50 -7.10
C LEU A 508 14.51 -9.56 -8.33
N ASN A 509 13.89 -9.45 -9.50
CA ASN A 509 14.55 -9.60 -10.78
C ASN A 509 14.87 -8.23 -11.38
N LEU A 510 16.16 -7.94 -11.52
CA LEU A 510 16.69 -6.65 -11.96
C LEU A 510 17.42 -6.79 -13.29
N GLU A 511 16.86 -6.21 -14.35
CA GLU A 511 17.56 -6.02 -15.62
C GLU A 511 18.35 -4.71 -15.58
N LEU A 512 19.64 -4.73 -15.97
CA LEU A 512 20.55 -3.58 -15.87
C LEU A 512 20.89 -2.92 -17.20
#